data_AF-A0A8H2W8J4-F1
#
_entry.id   AF-A0A8H2W8J4-F1
#
_cell.length_a   1.000
_cell.length_b   1.000
_cell.length_c   1.000
_cell.angle_alpha   90.00
_cell.angle_beta   90.00
_cell.angle_gamma   90.00
#
_symmetry.space_group_name_H-M   'P 1'
#
loop_
_entity.id
_entity.type
_entity.pdbx_description
1 polymer ?
#
loop_
_entity_poly.entity_id
_entity_poly.type
_entity_poly.pdbx_seq_one_letter_code
_entity_poly.pdbx_strand_id
1 'polypeptide(L)'
;MARTKDSRASLPTRRGLKNAKASAKETGPEHKEVKVGGPKNGETRLVPTNKASRFYPGEDVRPKRKSAKVASSTKLRDTITPGTVLILLAGRFRGKRVVFLKQLESGLLLVTGPYKINGVPLRRVNQSYVIATSTKIDLSSVSIDEKINDKYFSRPTSTTSGDKEAEFFSEGKPKPKEAYPEAKASDQKTIDQALSAEIKKTENLSKYLKASFGLSKGQFPHLLRF
;
A
#
# COMPACT_ATOMS: atom_id res chain seq x y z
N MET A 1 -2.14 -9.00 -30.41
CA MET A 1 -2.64 -7.65 -30.73
C MET A 1 -4.13 -7.59 -30.39
N ALA A 2 -4.52 -6.92 -29.30
CA ALA A 2 -5.93 -6.71 -29.01
C ALA A 2 -6.47 -5.67 -30.01
N ARG A 3 -7.29 -6.12 -30.98
CA ARG A 3 -7.99 -5.20 -31.89
C ARG A 3 -9.04 -4.46 -31.07
N THR A 4 -8.84 -3.16 -30.84
CA THR A 4 -9.87 -2.32 -30.25
C THR A 4 -11.11 -2.33 -31.13
N LYS A 5 -12.29 -2.42 -30.51
CA LYS A 5 -13.60 -2.51 -31.19
C LYS A 5 -13.93 -1.27 -32.05
N ASP A 6 -13.22 -0.16 -31.83
CA ASP A 6 -13.40 1.11 -32.52
C ASP A 6 -12.35 1.30 -33.62
N SER A 7 -12.80 1.76 -34.79
CA SER A 7 -11.93 2.10 -35.92
C SER A 7 -11.38 3.53 -35.75
N ARG A 8 -10.25 3.82 -36.41
CA ARG A 8 -9.60 5.14 -36.37
C ARG A 8 -10.58 6.28 -36.74
N ALA A 9 -11.55 6.01 -37.60
CA ALA A 9 -12.55 6.98 -38.06
C ALA A 9 -13.71 7.21 -37.06
N SER A 10 -14.04 6.25 -36.18
CA SER A 10 -15.15 6.38 -35.23
C SER A 10 -14.77 7.05 -33.91
N LEU A 11 -13.47 7.13 -33.60
CA LEU A 11 -12.95 7.69 -32.36
C LEU A 11 -13.20 9.23 -32.20
N PRO A 12 -13.03 10.09 -33.22
CA PRO A 12 -13.22 11.53 -33.07
C PRO A 12 -14.69 11.94 -32.88
N THR A 13 -15.61 11.24 -33.54
CA THR A 13 -17.07 11.40 -33.37
C THR A 13 -17.49 11.02 -31.96
N ARG A 14 -17.10 9.83 -31.50
CA ARG A 14 -17.54 9.29 -30.21
C ARG A 14 -16.98 10.07 -29.02
N ARG A 15 -15.77 10.62 -29.16
CA ARG A 15 -15.14 11.44 -28.12
C ARG A 15 -15.49 12.93 -28.22
N GLY A 16 -16.34 13.35 -29.17
CA GLY A 16 -16.74 14.75 -29.34
C GLY A 16 -15.61 15.69 -29.78
N LEU A 17 -14.53 15.16 -30.37
CA LEU A 17 -13.31 15.93 -30.70
C LEU A 17 -13.35 16.63 -32.07
N LYS A 18 -14.49 16.64 -32.77
CA LYS A 18 -14.55 17.10 -34.16
C LYS A 18 -14.11 18.56 -34.38
N ASN A 19 -14.07 19.40 -33.35
CA ASN A 19 -13.63 20.80 -33.43
C ASN A 19 -12.70 21.23 -32.27
N ALA A 20 -12.05 20.30 -31.55
CA ALA A 20 -11.21 20.65 -30.41
C ALA A 20 -9.79 21.07 -30.85
N LYS A 21 -9.59 22.35 -31.16
CA LYS A 21 -8.27 22.95 -31.29
C LYS A 21 -7.72 23.16 -29.87
N ALA A 22 -6.64 22.46 -29.50
CA ALA A 22 -6.02 22.64 -28.20
C ALA A 22 -5.51 24.09 -28.07
N SER A 23 -5.97 24.81 -27.04
CA SER A 23 -5.43 26.12 -26.71
C SER A 23 -3.95 25.98 -26.31
N ALA A 24 -3.11 26.89 -26.82
CA ALA A 24 -1.71 26.95 -26.42
C ALA A 24 -1.64 27.19 -24.90
N LYS A 25 -0.81 26.44 -24.19
CA LYS A 25 -0.54 26.69 -22.77
C LYS A 25 0.11 28.06 -22.66
N GLU A 26 -0.61 29.03 -22.11
CA GLU A 26 -0.06 30.32 -21.72
C GLU A 26 1.01 30.09 -20.64
N THR A 27 2.25 30.45 -20.96
CA THR A 27 3.34 30.53 -20.00
C THR A 27 3.05 31.69 -19.05
N GLY A 28 3.01 31.41 -17.74
CA GLY A 28 2.76 32.45 -16.73
C GLY A 28 3.77 33.61 -16.78
N PRO A 29 3.46 34.77 -16.17
CA PRO A 29 4.28 35.98 -16.30
C PRO A 29 5.69 35.79 -15.74
N GLU A 30 6.70 36.16 -16.53
CA GLU A 30 8.13 36.02 -16.17
C GLU A 30 8.51 36.93 -14.98
N HIS A 31 7.86 38.09 -14.87
CA HIS A 31 8.06 39.06 -13.80
C HIS A 31 6.76 39.32 -13.04
N LYS A 32 6.86 39.46 -11.71
CA LYS A 32 5.78 39.89 -10.83
C LYS A 32 6.06 41.32 -10.36
N GLU A 33 5.05 42.16 -10.44
CA GLU A 33 5.08 43.49 -9.82
C GLU A 33 4.92 43.35 -8.30
N VAL A 34 5.94 43.79 -7.57
CA VAL A 34 5.96 43.82 -6.11
C VAL A 34 5.85 45.27 -5.67
N LYS A 35 4.86 45.59 -4.82
CA LYS A 35 4.75 46.93 -4.23
C LYS A 35 5.91 47.18 -3.27
N VAL A 36 6.58 48.31 -3.41
CA VAL A 36 7.73 48.70 -2.59
C VAL A 36 7.33 49.84 -1.66
N GLY A 37 7.59 49.68 -0.36
CA GLY A 37 7.30 50.68 0.65
C GLY A 37 8.30 51.85 0.65
N GLY A 38 7.81 53.05 0.96
CA GLY A 38 8.59 54.26 1.21
C GLY A 38 8.20 55.45 0.32
N PRO A 39 8.10 56.68 0.85
CA PRO A 39 7.51 57.85 0.17
C PRO A 39 8.31 58.38 -1.04
N LYS A 40 9.48 57.81 -1.36
CA LYS A 40 10.33 58.21 -2.51
C LYS A 40 10.79 57.03 -3.36
N ASN A 41 10.13 55.86 -3.25
CA ASN A 41 10.66 54.59 -3.77
C ASN A 41 9.87 54.01 -4.98
N GLY A 42 9.00 54.81 -5.61
CA GLY A 42 8.38 54.48 -6.90
C GLY A 42 7.28 53.41 -6.89
N GLU A 43 6.67 53.12 -5.72
CA GLU A 43 5.51 52.24 -5.47
C GLU A 43 5.56 50.77 -5.94
N THR A 44 6.15 50.43 -7.09
CA THR A 44 6.21 49.06 -7.64
C THR A 44 7.56 48.72 -8.28
N ARG A 45 7.99 47.46 -8.16
CA ARG A 45 9.16 46.90 -8.87
C ARG A 45 8.82 45.59 -9.56
N LEU A 46 9.33 45.40 -10.77
CA LEU A 46 9.26 44.13 -11.49
C LEU A 46 10.34 43.17 -10.97
N VAL A 47 9.92 42.05 -10.37
CA VAL A 47 10.81 41.02 -9.83
C VAL A 47 10.63 39.71 -10.60
N PRO A 48 11.71 39.04 -11.06
CA PRO A 48 11.61 37.74 -11.70
C PRO A 48 10.93 36.70 -10.79
N THR A 49 10.03 35.91 -11.35
CA THR A 49 9.32 34.85 -10.61
C THR A 49 10.23 33.70 -10.19
N ASN A 50 11.18 33.34 -11.05
CA ASN A 50 12.22 32.35 -10.78
C ASN A 50 13.58 33.04 -10.74
N LYS A 51 14.20 33.10 -9.57
CA LYS A 51 15.57 33.63 -9.41
C LYS A 51 16.58 32.53 -9.78
N ALA A 52 17.63 32.89 -10.51
CA ALA A 52 18.75 31.99 -10.80
C ALA A 52 19.45 31.56 -9.50
N SER A 53 20.02 30.35 -9.46
CA SER A 53 20.83 29.89 -8.34
C SER A 53 22.08 30.76 -8.22
N ARG A 54 22.49 31.04 -6.97
CA ARG A 54 23.74 31.78 -6.70
C ARG A 54 25.00 30.92 -6.92
N PHE A 55 24.84 29.61 -6.89
CA PHE A 55 25.91 28.63 -7.01
C PHE A 55 25.76 27.87 -8.33
N TYR A 56 26.89 27.67 -9.02
CA TYR A 56 27.01 26.86 -10.22
C TYR A 56 28.01 25.72 -9.93
N PRO A 57 27.63 24.44 -10.15
CA PRO A 57 28.57 23.34 -10.01
C PRO A 57 29.65 23.41 -11.10
N GLY A 58 30.83 22.86 -10.83
CA GLY A 58 31.92 22.80 -11.82
C GLY A 58 31.66 21.82 -12.97
N GLU A 59 30.74 20.87 -12.81
CA GLU A 59 30.36 19.90 -13.83
C GLU A 59 28.84 19.75 -13.90
N ASP A 60 28.32 19.61 -15.12
CA ASP A 60 26.89 19.39 -15.37
C ASP A 60 26.54 17.90 -15.31
N VAL A 61 25.51 17.57 -14.52
CA VAL A 61 24.95 16.20 -14.47
C VAL A 61 24.00 16.00 -15.65
N ARG A 62 24.31 15.04 -16.52
CA ARG A 62 23.44 14.70 -17.67
C ARG A 62 22.05 14.26 -17.19
N PRO A 63 20.96 14.82 -17.76
CA PRO A 63 19.60 14.46 -17.35
C PRO A 63 19.28 12.99 -17.67
N LYS A 64 18.55 12.32 -16.77
CA LYS A 64 18.11 10.95 -16.97
C LYS A 64 17.13 10.87 -18.15
N ARG A 65 17.29 9.84 -18.99
CA ARG A 65 16.36 9.56 -20.09
C ARG A 65 14.98 9.21 -19.53
N LYS A 66 13.92 9.69 -20.19
CA LYS A 66 12.53 9.36 -19.82
C LYS A 66 12.30 7.86 -20.03
N SER A 67 11.86 7.16 -18.99
CA SER A 67 11.47 5.74 -19.06
C SER A 67 10.00 5.62 -19.40
N ALA A 68 9.64 4.68 -20.28
CA ALA A 68 8.24 4.32 -20.55
C ALA A 68 7.66 3.32 -19.53
N LYS A 69 8.45 2.88 -18.54
CA LYS A 69 7.99 1.97 -17.49
C LYS A 69 7.03 2.69 -16.55
N VAL A 70 5.80 2.21 -16.47
CA VAL A 70 4.77 2.68 -15.53
C VAL A 70 4.56 1.61 -14.47
N ALA A 71 4.42 2.01 -13.21
CA ALA A 71 4.05 1.09 -12.14
C ALA A 71 2.60 0.64 -12.33
N SER A 72 2.38 -0.65 -12.58
CA SER A 72 1.06 -1.26 -12.66
C SER A 72 0.65 -1.85 -11.31
N SER A 73 -0.65 -1.98 -11.06
CA SER A 73 -1.16 -2.72 -9.91
C SER A 73 -0.76 -4.20 -10.00
N THR A 74 -0.52 -4.81 -8.84
CA THR A 74 -0.14 -6.22 -8.74
C THR A 74 -1.33 -7.11 -9.10
N LYS A 75 -1.17 -7.97 -10.10
CA LYS A 75 -2.19 -8.98 -10.45
C LYS A 75 -2.27 -10.04 -9.36
N LEU A 76 -3.48 -10.28 -8.87
CA LEU A 76 -3.76 -11.32 -7.90
C LEU A 76 -3.88 -12.70 -8.58
N ARG A 77 -3.19 -13.71 -8.03
CA ARG A 77 -3.29 -15.14 -8.40
C ARG A 77 -4.71 -15.68 -8.20
N ASP A 78 -5.20 -16.43 -9.17
CA ASP A 78 -6.57 -16.96 -9.18
C ASP A 78 -6.91 -17.87 -7.98
N THR A 79 -5.91 -18.49 -7.35
CA THR A 79 -6.09 -19.33 -6.15
C THR A 79 -6.45 -18.53 -4.90
N ILE A 80 -6.20 -17.22 -4.89
CA ILE A 80 -6.45 -16.36 -3.71
C ILE A 80 -7.79 -15.65 -3.91
N THR A 81 -8.86 -16.24 -3.38
CA THR A 81 -10.18 -15.61 -3.37
C THR A 81 -10.50 -15.07 -1.98
N PRO A 82 -11.29 -14.01 -1.84
CA PRO A 82 -11.75 -13.53 -0.52
C PRO A 82 -12.25 -14.71 0.33
N GLY A 83 -11.74 -14.85 1.55
CA GLY A 83 -12.09 -15.94 2.46
C GLY A 83 -11.20 -17.18 2.36
N THR A 84 -10.33 -17.27 1.35
CA THR A 84 -9.34 -18.35 1.26
C THR A 84 -8.41 -18.33 2.46
N VAL A 85 -8.16 -19.51 3.04
CA VAL A 85 -7.15 -19.67 4.08
C VAL A 85 -5.75 -19.68 3.45
N LEU A 86 -4.84 -18.96 4.09
CA LEU A 86 -3.50 -18.67 3.65
C LEU A 86 -2.51 -19.17 4.70
N ILE A 87 -1.44 -19.84 4.27
CA ILE A 87 -0.31 -20.19 5.12
C ILE A 87 0.77 -19.15 4.93
N LEU A 88 1.16 -18.46 6.00
CA LEU A 88 2.26 -17.49 5.96
C LEU A 88 3.61 -18.20 5.95
N LEU A 89 4.50 -17.85 5.02
CA LEU A 89 5.82 -18.47 4.93
C LEU A 89 6.92 -17.65 5.62
N ALA A 90 6.77 -16.33 5.64
CA ALA A 90 7.82 -15.42 6.10
C ALA A 90 7.37 -14.54 7.28
N GLY A 91 8.36 -14.05 8.03
CA GLY A 91 8.17 -13.12 9.14
C GLY A 91 7.86 -13.78 10.48
N ARG A 92 7.37 -12.97 11.43
CA ARG A 92 7.10 -13.42 12.81
C ARG A 92 6.03 -14.50 12.88
N PHE A 93 5.04 -14.45 12.00
CA PHE A 93 3.88 -15.34 11.97
C PHE A 93 4.02 -16.47 10.95
N ARG A 94 5.24 -16.85 10.55
CA ARG A 94 5.48 -17.98 9.66
C ARG A 94 4.83 -19.27 10.18
N GLY A 95 4.34 -20.11 9.28
CA GLY A 95 3.59 -21.33 9.57
C GLY A 95 2.14 -21.09 10.01
N LYS A 96 1.74 -19.88 10.40
CA LYS A 96 0.36 -19.62 10.82
C LYS A 96 -0.59 -19.67 9.63
N ARG A 97 -1.79 -20.20 9.90
CA ARG A 97 -2.92 -20.22 8.95
C ARG A 97 -3.80 -19.00 9.20
N VAL A 98 -4.18 -18.30 8.16
CA VAL A 98 -4.73 -16.95 8.25
C VAL A 98 -5.76 -16.73 7.15
N VAL A 99 -6.78 -15.92 7.38
CA VAL A 99 -7.86 -15.71 6.41
C VAL A 99 -7.55 -14.50 5.53
N PHE A 100 -7.67 -14.67 4.22
CA PHE A 100 -7.57 -13.56 3.27
C PHE A 100 -8.85 -12.73 3.24
N LEU A 101 -8.73 -11.41 3.33
CA LEU A 101 -9.87 -10.50 3.31
C LEU A 101 -10.03 -9.81 1.95
N LYS A 102 -9.09 -8.90 1.62
CA LYS A 102 -9.09 -8.14 0.37
C LYS A 102 -7.67 -7.82 -0.07
N GLN A 103 -7.49 -7.50 -1.36
CA GLN A 103 -6.24 -6.91 -1.85
C GLN A 103 -6.29 -5.38 -1.64
N LEU A 104 -5.18 -4.80 -1.18
CA LEU A 104 -5.03 -3.35 -1.05
C LEU A 104 -4.53 -2.71 -2.35
N GLU A 105 -4.60 -1.38 -2.45
CA GLU A 105 -4.15 -0.62 -3.63
C GLU A 105 -2.66 -0.82 -3.93
N SER A 106 -1.84 -1.01 -2.89
CA SER A 106 -0.41 -1.37 -3.04
C SER A 106 -0.18 -2.75 -3.66
N GLY A 107 -1.23 -3.56 -3.82
CA GLY A 107 -1.16 -4.94 -4.27
C GLY A 107 -0.87 -5.95 -3.16
N LEU A 108 -0.65 -5.50 -1.91
CA LEU A 108 -0.50 -6.36 -0.75
C LEU A 108 -1.85 -6.95 -0.32
N LEU A 109 -1.80 -8.14 0.29
CA LEU A 109 -2.97 -8.82 0.82
C LEU A 109 -3.26 -8.31 2.23
N LEU A 110 -4.52 -7.92 2.49
CA LEU A 110 -5.03 -7.74 3.83
C LEU A 110 -5.49 -9.09 4.38
N VAL A 111 -4.93 -9.45 5.52
CA VAL A 111 -5.06 -10.79 6.08
C VAL A 111 -5.34 -10.67 7.59
N THR A 112 -6.21 -11.53 8.13
CA THR A 112 -6.48 -11.62 9.58
C THR A 112 -6.53 -13.07 10.03
N GLY A 113 -5.89 -13.39 11.15
CA GLY A 113 -5.97 -14.72 11.76
C GLY A 113 -6.61 -14.55 13.10
N PRO A 114 -7.96 -14.71 13.19
CA PRO A 114 -8.77 -14.17 14.28
C PRO A 114 -8.00 -14.20 15.59
N TYR A 115 -7.72 -13.01 16.15
CA TYR A 115 -6.59 -12.79 17.05
C TYR A 115 -6.67 -13.70 18.28
N LYS A 116 -7.89 -14.00 18.74
CA LYS A 116 -8.18 -14.94 19.84
C LYS A 116 -7.77 -16.39 19.55
N ILE A 117 -7.77 -16.82 18.29
CA ILE A 117 -7.45 -18.18 17.87
C ILE A 117 -5.94 -18.33 17.64
N ASN A 118 -5.35 -17.41 16.85
CA ASN A 118 -4.00 -17.60 16.29
C ASN A 118 -2.97 -16.56 16.74
N GLY A 119 -3.42 -15.45 17.33
CA GLY A 119 -2.57 -14.32 17.70
C GLY A 119 -2.05 -13.49 16.53
N VAL A 120 -2.64 -13.62 15.33
CA VAL A 120 -2.23 -12.87 14.14
C VAL A 120 -3.21 -11.70 13.93
N PRO A 121 -2.81 -10.44 14.17
CA PRO A 121 -3.69 -9.30 13.95
C PRO A 121 -3.89 -9.03 12.45
N LEU A 122 -4.78 -8.09 12.12
CA LEU A 122 -4.89 -7.49 10.80
C LEU A 122 -3.52 -7.03 10.33
N ARG A 123 -3.08 -7.60 9.21
CA ARG A 123 -1.73 -7.39 8.71
C ARG A 123 -1.70 -7.42 7.20
N ARG A 124 -0.80 -6.60 6.64
CA ARG A 124 -0.46 -6.62 5.22
C ARG A 124 0.59 -7.68 4.95
N VAL A 125 0.37 -8.48 3.91
CA VAL A 125 1.26 -9.58 3.52
C VAL A 125 1.47 -9.55 2.01
N ASN A 126 2.68 -9.82 1.55
CA ASN A 126 2.95 -9.98 0.13
C ASN A 126 2.51 -11.38 -0.33
N GLN A 127 1.77 -11.42 -1.44
CA GLN A 127 1.27 -12.63 -2.08
C GLN A 127 2.34 -13.71 -2.35
N SER A 128 3.59 -13.32 -2.63
CA SER A 128 4.67 -14.29 -2.89
C SER A 128 5.06 -15.12 -1.66
N TYR A 129 4.80 -14.62 -0.44
CA TYR A 129 5.17 -15.30 0.81
C TYR A 129 4.01 -16.07 1.43
N VAL A 130 3.09 -16.54 0.60
CA VAL A 130 1.86 -17.20 1.02
C VAL A 130 1.57 -18.43 0.16
N ILE A 131 1.17 -19.51 0.82
CA ILE A 131 0.50 -20.65 0.17
C ILE A 131 -1.00 -20.46 0.33
N ALA A 132 -1.71 -20.45 -0.79
CA ALA A 132 -3.17 -20.47 -0.80
C ALA A 132 -3.63 -21.93 -0.64
N THR A 133 -4.48 -22.19 0.34
CA THR A 133 -5.09 -23.51 0.51
C THR A 133 -6.43 -23.58 -0.23
N SER A 134 -6.91 -24.79 -0.43
CA SER A 134 -8.23 -25.09 -1.01
C SER A 134 -9.40 -24.71 -0.09
N THR A 135 -9.15 -24.59 1.22
CA THR A 135 -10.15 -24.22 2.23
C THR A 135 -10.56 -22.75 2.10
N LYS A 136 -11.87 -22.51 2.07
CA LYS A 136 -12.49 -21.18 1.96
C LYS A 136 -13.54 -21.00 3.05
N ILE A 137 -13.61 -19.77 3.56
CA ILE A 137 -14.59 -19.32 4.53
C ILE A 137 -15.48 -18.30 3.81
N ASP A 138 -16.79 -18.35 4.03
CA ASP A 138 -17.67 -17.32 3.48
C ASP A 138 -17.45 -15.98 4.20
N LEU A 139 -17.29 -14.91 3.45
CA LEU A 139 -17.06 -13.55 3.96
C LEU A 139 -18.26 -12.63 3.73
N SER A 140 -19.40 -13.15 3.27
CA SER A 140 -20.61 -12.37 3.02
C SER A 140 -21.06 -11.50 4.20
N SER A 141 -20.84 -11.96 5.43
CA SER A 141 -21.22 -11.26 6.67
C SER A 141 -20.16 -10.28 7.20
N VAL A 142 -18.97 -10.21 6.58
CA VAL A 142 -17.84 -9.43 7.07
C VAL A 142 -17.71 -8.12 6.29
N SER A 143 -18.14 -7.02 6.89
CA SER A 143 -17.89 -5.67 6.35
C SER A 143 -16.47 -5.21 6.67
N ILE A 144 -15.71 -4.86 5.63
CA ILE A 144 -14.35 -4.33 5.77
C ILE A 144 -14.38 -2.83 5.45
N ASP A 145 -14.25 -2.00 6.47
CA ASP A 145 -14.23 -0.54 6.32
C ASP A 145 -13.15 -0.07 5.32
N GLU A 146 -13.48 0.95 4.53
CA GLU A 146 -12.55 1.59 3.58
C GLU A 146 -11.37 2.27 4.27
N LYS A 147 -11.55 2.65 5.55
CA LYS A 147 -10.50 3.21 6.41
C LYS A 147 -9.29 2.27 6.55
N ILE A 148 -9.50 0.95 6.41
CA ILE A 148 -8.43 -0.06 6.49
C ILE A 148 -7.76 -0.16 5.12
N ASN A 149 -6.87 0.81 4.87
CA ASN A 149 -6.09 0.94 3.63
C ASN A 149 -4.58 0.88 3.91
N ASP A 150 -3.74 1.12 2.91
CA ASP A 150 -2.28 1.06 3.07
C ASP A 150 -1.71 2.08 4.05
N LYS A 151 -2.33 3.27 4.16
CA LYS A 151 -1.92 4.33 5.09
C LYS A 151 -2.21 3.95 6.54
N TYR A 152 -3.30 3.23 6.80
CA TYR A 152 -3.62 2.72 8.14
C TYR A 152 -2.49 1.87 8.75
N PHE A 153 -1.73 1.17 7.89
CA PHE A 153 -0.62 0.31 8.29
C PHE A 153 0.76 0.92 8.04
N SER A 154 0.87 2.21 7.74
CA SER A 154 2.18 2.87 7.64
C SER A 154 2.83 2.92 9.01
N ARG A 155 4.14 2.67 9.06
CA ARG A 155 4.92 2.87 10.29
C ARG A 155 5.07 4.38 10.50
N PRO A 156 4.92 4.89 11.73
CA PRO A 156 5.25 6.28 12.01
C PRO A 156 6.74 6.48 11.70
N THR A 157 7.04 7.49 10.89
CA THR A 157 8.41 7.95 10.66
C THR A 157 8.82 8.78 11.87
N SER A 158 9.79 8.33 12.65
CA SER A 158 10.44 9.21 13.62
C SER A 158 11.17 10.29 12.84
N THR A 159 10.71 11.54 12.95
CA THR A 159 11.45 12.70 12.43
C THR A 159 12.69 12.87 13.28
N THR A 160 13.80 12.40 12.72
CA THR A 160 15.13 12.43 13.30
C THR A 160 15.70 13.85 13.15
N SER A 161 15.39 14.74 14.09
CA SER A 161 15.94 16.10 14.18
C SER A 161 16.75 16.28 15.45
N GLY A 162 17.64 15.33 15.74
CA GLY A 162 18.59 15.35 16.86
C GLY A 162 20.03 15.13 16.40
N ASP A 163 20.98 15.42 17.29
CA ASP A 163 22.41 15.20 17.08
C ASP A 163 22.68 13.73 16.72
N LYS A 164 23.31 13.52 15.56
CA LYS A 164 23.60 12.18 15.00
C LYS A 164 24.37 11.27 15.97
N GLU A 165 25.16 11.85 16.86
CA GLU A 165 25.92 11.12 17.87
C GLU A 165 25.05 10.60 19.01
N ALA A 166 24.10 11.39 19.53
CA ALA A 166 23.19 10.97 20.59
C ALA A 166 22.27 9.83 20.15
N GLU A 167 21.90 9.81 18.87
CA GLU A 167 21.08 8.76 18.28
C GLU A 167 21.84 7.43 18.15
N PHE A 168 23.12 7.46 17.76
CA PHE A 168 23.97 6.27 17.68
C PHE A 168 24.08 5.53 19.01
N PHE A 169 24.19 6.25 20.14
CA PHE A 169 24.21 5.64 21.48
C PHE A 169 22.83 5.14 21.96
N SER A 170 21.73 5.59 21.32
CA SER A 170 20.37 5.17 21.65
C SER A 170 19.90 3.93 20.89
N GLU A 171 20.52 3.61 19.74
CA GLU A 171 20.14 2.47 18.88
C GLU A 171 20.40 1.09 19.52
N GLY A 172 21.33 1.00 20.46
CA GLY A 172 21.64 -0.23 21.20
C GLY A 172 20.74 -0.51 22.42
N LYS A 173 19.98 0.49 22.90
CA LYS A 173 19.06 0.29 24.04
C LYS A 173 17.72 -0.27 23.54
N PRO A 174 17.12 -1.24 24.25
CA PRO A 174 15.81 -1.75 23.89
C PRO A 174 14.79 -0.62 23.95
N LYS A 175 14.36 -0.14 22.78
CA LYS A 175 13.31 0.87 22.67
C LYS A 175 12.06 0.35 23.41
N PRO A 176 11.44 1.15 24.30
CA PRO A 176 10.24 0.73 25.00
C PRO A 176 9.17 0.35 23.95
N LYS A 177 8.54 -0.81 24.13
CA LYS A 177 7.46 -1.25 23.25
C LYS A 177 6.32 -0.26 23.40
N GLU A 178 6.12 0.60 22.41
CA GLU A 178 4.95 1.46 22.33
C GLU A 178 3.68 0.61 22.46
N ALA A 179 2.73 1.08 23.27
CA ALA A 179 1.45 0.42 23.45
C ALA A 179 0.73 0.33 22.09
N TYR A 180 0.09 -0.82 21.83
CA TYR A 180 -0.67 -1.00 20.60
C TYR A 180 -1.87 -0.03 20.60
N PRO A 181 -2.10 0.75 19.52
CA PRO A 181 -3.17 1.75 19.53
C PRO A 181 -4.55 1.11 19.74
N GLU A 182 -5.33 1.67 20.67
CA GLU A 182 -6.65 1.14 21.05
C GLU A 182 -7.63 1.08 19.88
N ALA A 183 -7.60 2.09 19.00
CA ALA A 183 -8.43 2.14 17.78
C ALA A 183 -8.19 0.93 16.87
N LYS A 184 -6.94 0.46 16.77
CA LYS A 184 -6.65 -0.72 15.95
C LYS A 184 -7.16 -2.00 16.60
N ALA A 185 -7.18 -2.04 17.93
CA ALA A 185 -7.71 -3.17 18.69
C ALA A 185 -9.24 -3.25 18.61
N SER A 186 -9.95 -2.12 18.57
CA SER A 186 -11.40 -2.12 18.36
C SER A 186 -11.77 -2.60 16.96
N ASP A 187 -11.09 -2.10 15.92
CA ASP A 187 -11.32 -2.53 14.53
C ASP A 187 -11.09 -4.04 14.36
N GLN A 188 -10.05 -4.58 15.01
CA GLN A 188 -9.78 -6.00 15.04
C GLN A 188 -10.93 -6.79 15.65
N LYS A 189 -11.46 -6.36 16.80
CA LYS A 189 -12.54 -7.07 17.51
C LYS A 189 -13.79 -7.17 16.65
N THR A 190 -14.15 -6.10 15.94
CA THR A 190 -15.34 -6.06 15.06
C THR A 190 -15.24 -7.10 13.94
N ILE A 191 -14.10 -7.13 13.23
CA ILE A 191 -13.88 -8.07 12.13
C ILE A 191 -13.79 -9.51 12.65
N ASP A 192 -13.08 -9.73 13.75
CA ASP A 192 -12.91 -11.06 14.34
C ASP A 192 -14.21 -11.64 14.88
N GLN A 193 -15.13 -10.81 15.36
CA GLN A 193 -16.43 -11.26 15.86
C GLN A 193 -17.26 -11.89 14.75
N ALA A 194 -17.33 -11.24 13.58
CA ALA A 194 -18.03 -11.78 12.41
C ALA A 194 -17.37 -13.08 11.90
N LEU A 195 -16.03 -13.08 11.76
CA LEU A 195 -15.30 -14.26 11.31
C LEU A 195 -15.40 -15.44 12.27
N SER A 196 -15.38 -15.18 13.58
CA SER A 196 -15.46 -16.24 14.59
C SER A 196 -16.82 -16.93 14.59
N ALA A 197 -17.89 -16.22 14.22
CA ALA A 197 -19.21 -16.83 14.06
C ALA A 197 -19.21 -17.83 12.88
N GLU A 198 -18.61 -17.45 11.76
CA GLU A 198 -18.52 -18.32 10.57
C GLU A 198 -17.62 -19.54 10.82
N ILE A 199 -16.45 -19.33 11.43
CA ILE A 199 -15.48 -20.40 11.70
C ILE A 199 -16.06 -21.49 12.61
N LYS A 200 -16.96 -21.12 13.52
CA LYS A 200 -17.61 -22.08 14.42
C LYS A 200 -18.64 -22.97 13.73
N LYS A 201 -19.18 -22.57 12.57
CA LYS A 201 -20.13 -23.39 11.80
C LYS A 201 -19.46 -24.61 11.21
N THR A 202 -18.21 -24.48 10.79
CA THR A 202 -17.40 -25.57 10.25
C THR A 202 -16.68 -26.32 11.37
N GLU A 203 -16.90 -27.63 11.46
CA GLU A 203 -16.29 -28.45 12.49
C GLU A 203 -14.74 -28.43 12.38
N ASN A 204 -14.06 -28.35 13.53
CA ASN A 204 -12.59 -28.38 13.65
C ASN A 204 -11.80 -27.26 12.94
N LEU A 205 -12.46 -26.32 12.25
CA LEU A 205 -11.75 -25.23 11.54
C LEU A 205 -11.00 -24.30 12.51
N SER A 206 -11.53 -24.08 13.71
CA SER A 206 -10.86 -23.33 14.77
C SER A 206 -9.54 -23.97 15.19
N LYS A 207 -9.50 -25.31 15.32
CA LYS A 207 -8.29 -26.08 15.63
C LYS A 207 -7.30 -26.03 14.45
N TYR A 208 -7.81 -26.16 13.23
CA TYR A 208 -7.01 -26.06 12.02
C TYR A 208 -6.31 -24.70 11.92
N LEU A 209 -7.04 -23.60 12.12
CA LEU A 209 -6.46 -22.26 12.14
C LEU A 209 -5.40 -22.11 13.24
N LYS A 210 -5.67 -22.61 14.45
CA LYS A 210 -4.74 -22.54 15.59
C LYS A 210 -3.42 -23.26 15.36
N ALA A 211 -3.47 -24.41 14.67
CA ALA A 211 -2.31 -25.22 14.39
C ALA A 211 -1.34 -24.50 13.41
N SER A 212 -0.04 -24.68 13.66
CA SER A 212 1.00 -24.19 12.75
C SER A 212 1.24 -25.21 11.65
N PHE A 213 1.49 -24.72 10.43
CA PHE A 213 2.05 -25.51 9.34
C PHE A 213 3.56 -25.64 9.52
N GLY A 214 4.05 -26.84 9.26
CA GLY A 214 5.45 -27.22 9.18
C GLY A 214 5.53 -28.54 8.43
N LEU A 215 6.67 -28.81 7.81
CA LEU A 215 6.91 -30.08 7.13
C LEU A 215 7.58 -31.05 8.09
N SER A 216 7.04 -32.26 8.20
CA SER A 216 7.66 -33.36 8.93
C SER A 216 8.50 -34.23 7.99
N LYS A 217 9.35 -35.10 8.56
CA LYS A 217 10.13 -36.07 7.78
C LYS A 217 9.19 -36.91 6.90
N GLY A 218 9.51 -37.00 5.61
CA GLY A 218 8.71 -37.73 4.61
C GLY A 218 7.59 -36.92 3.95
N GLN A 219 7.36 -35.67 4.35
CA GLN A 219 6.43 -34.78 3.65
C GLN A 219 7.15 -33.93 2.60
N PHE A 220 6.79 -34.10 1.34
CA PHE A 220 7.39 -33.37 0.23
C PHE A 220 6.40 -32.37 -0.39
N PRO A 221 6.72 -31.06 -0.46
CA PRO A 221 5.79 -30.03 -0.92
C PRO A 221 5.19 -30.25 -2.31
N HIS A 222 5.93 -30.87 -3.23
CA HIS A 222 5.45 -31.16 -4.58
C HIS A 222 4.41 -32.29 -4.64
N LEU A 223 4.30 -33.10 -3.58
CA LEU A 223 3.27 -34.14 -3.43
C LEU A 223 2.07 -33.66 -2.59
N LEU A 224 2.25 -32.59 -1.82
CA LEU A 224 1.18 -32.04 -1.00
C LEU A 224 0.18 -31.25 -1.85
N ARG A 225 -1.10 -31.44 -1.53
CA ARG A 225 -2.18 -30.59 -2.04
C ARG A 225 -2.58 -29.62 -0.94
N PHE A 226 -2.54 -28.34 -1.27
CA PHE A 226 -2.86 -27.25 -0.36
C PHE A 226 -4.30 -26.81 -0.58
#